data_AF-A0A1G8DLK6-F1
#
_entry.id   AF-A0A1G8DLK6-F1
#
_cell.length_a   1.000
_cell.length_b   1.000
_cell.length_c   1.000
_cell.angle_alpha   90.00
_cell.angle_beta   90.00
_cell.angle_gamma   90.00
#
_symmetry.space_group_name_H-M   'P 1'
#
loop_
_entity.id
_entity.type
_entity.pdbx_description
1 polymer ?
#
loop_
_entity_poly.entity_id
_entity_poly.type
_entity_poly.pdbx_seq_one_letter_code
_entity_poly.pdbx_strand_id
1 'polypeptide(L)'
;MNKILLFILLLSGGAVFAQDQKADSLNTKPEKENFSDDWAALTKYQKENELLPPPAKKEKRVVFLGSSIFEFWKQKDPEYFSRNNYVDRGISGQISPQLLIRFRQDVINLKPKIVIILAGSNDIAGNTGHVSLDKIMDNIKSMAELARLHRIKVIICKYLPVYEYPWNKRIKAADSIVNLNEKIETYAKAQNYTILDYWTPLVDEKKGQRAELTVDGVHPNLAGYKIMEEVTDAAVKKALKNRH
;
A
#
# COMPACT_ATOMS: atom_id res chain seq x y z
N MET A 1 32.33 -20.15 61.05
CA MET A 1 30.91 -20.47 61.30
C MET A 1 30.24 -20.80 59.97
N ASN A 2 30.21 -22.08 59.62
CA ASN A 2 29.53 -22.62 58.44
C ASN A 2 28.03 -22.78 58.76
N LYS A 3 27.15 -22.23 57.92
CA LYS A 3 25.76 -22.68 57.86
C LYS A 3 25.56 -23.44 56.55
N ILE A 4 25.53 -24.76 56.69
CA ILE A 4 25.09 -25.71 55.68
C ILE A 4 23.56 -25.60 55.62
N LEU A 5 23.00 -25.26 54.47
CA LEU A 5 21.58 -25.43 54.20
C LEU A 5 21.43 -26.44 53.06
N LEU A 6 20.86 -27.58 53.43
CA LEU A 6 20.54 -28.72 52.59
C LEU A 6 19.39 -28.34 51.65
N PHE A 7 19.57 -28.44 50.33
CA PHE A 7 18.46 -28.42 49.37
C PHE A 7 18.35 -29.80 48.73
N ILE A 8 17.20 -30.42 48.98
CA ILE A 8 16.80 -31.74 48.48
C ILE A 8 16.48 -31.61 46.98
N LEU A 9 17.19 -32.39 46.16
CA LEU A 9 16.90 -32.56 44.73
C LEU A 9 15.63 -33.42 44.58
N LEU A 10 14.52 -32.82 44.14
CA LEU A 10 13.40 -33.58 43.59
C LEU A 10 13.61 -33.73 42.07
N LEU A 11 14.09 -34.90 41.66
CA LEU A 11 14.06 -35.33 40.26
C LEU A 11 12.62 -35.77 39.92
N SER A 12 11.86 -34.89 39.27
CA SER A 12 10.65 -35.30 38.55
C SER A 12 11.06 -35.79 37.17
N GLY A 13 10.81 -37.07 36.90
CA GLY A 13 11.09 -37.70 35.61
C GLY A 13 10.23 -37.10 34.51
N GLY A 14 10.87 -36.41 33.57
CA GLY A 14 10.25 -36.05 32.31
C GLY A 14 10.13 -37.30 31.44
N ALA A 15 8.91 -37.74 31.15
CA ALA A 15 8.66 -38.61 30.02
C ALA A 15 8.89 -37.77 28.74
N VAL A 16 10.11 -37.85 28.19
CA VAL A 16 10.40 -37.36 26.85
C VAL A 16 9.72 -38.31 25.88
N PHE A 17 8.54 -37.94 25.39
CA PHE A 17 8.01 -38.53 24.17
C PHE A 17 8.90 -38.05 23.02
N ALA A 18 9.89 -38.87 22.65
CA ALA A 18 10.62 -38.70 21.40
C ALA A 18 9.62 -38.93 20.26
N GLN A 19 9.16 -37.84 19.65
CA GLN A 19 8.38 -37.90 18.43
C GLN A 19 9.32 -38.37 17.32
N ASP A 20 9.09 -39.58 16.84
CA ASP A 20 9.84 -40.23 15.78
C ASP A 20 9.76 -39.36 14.51
N GLN A 21 10.77 -38.52 14.27
CA GLN A 21 10.87 -37.75 13.03
C GLN A 21 11.30 -38.69 11.90
N LYS A 22 10.34 -39.48 11.39
CA LYS A 22 10.41 -39.86 9.99
C LYS A 22 10.25 -38.57 9.20
N ALA A 23 11.38 -38.03 8.77
CA ALA A 23 11.42 -36.97 7.78
C ALA A 23 10.65 -37.48 6.55
N ASP A 24 9.44 -36.97 6.39
CA ASP A 24 8.62 -37.20 5.22
C ASP A 24 9.33 -36.52 4.05
N SER A 25 10.20 -37.25 3.38
CA SER A 25 10.86 -36.78 2.17
C SER A 25 9.83 -36.81 1.05
N LEU A 26 8.90 -35.85 1.09
CA LEU A 26 7.95 -35.58 0.02
C LEU A 26 8.75 -35.07 -1.17
N ASN A 27 9.18 -36.02 -2.00
CA ASN A 27 9.76 -35.78 -3.31
C ASN A 27 8.63 -35.43 -4.30
N THR A 28 7.89 -34.36 -4.01
CA THR A 28 6.85 -33.84 -4.90
C THR A 28 7.49 -32.80 -5.81
N LYS A 29 7.34 -32.98 -7.14
CA LYS A 29 7.58 -31.88 -8.07
C LYS A 29 6.71 -30.71 -7.60
N PRO A 30 7.22 -29.46 -7.57
CA PRO A 30 6.41 -28.32 -7.16
C PRO A 30 5.18 -28.25 -8.07
N GLU A 31 4.00 -28.36 -7.47
CA GLU A 31 2.74 -28.20 -8.18
C GLU A 31 2.63 -26.75 -8.65
N LYS A 32 2.16 -26.54 -9.88
CA LYS A 32 2.01 -25.19 -10.43
C LYS A 32 0.87 -24.50 -9.68
N GLU A 33 1.12 -23.31 -9.15
CA GLU A 33 0.08 -22.49 -8.52
C GLU A 33 -1.10 -22.27 -9.49
N ASN A 34 -2.32 -22.36 -8.96
CA ASN A 34 -3.56 -22.13 -9.71
C ASN A 34 -4.23 -20.84 -9.24
N PHE A 35 -4.12 -19.78 -10.05
CA PHE A 35 -4.76 -18.48 -9.84
C PHE A 35 -5.98 -18.29 -10.76
N SER A 36 -6.80 -19.32 -10.97
CA SER A 36 -7.97 -19.23 -11.86
C SER A 36 -8.97 -18.15 -11.44
N ASP A 37 -9.04 -17.83 -10.15
CA ASP A 37 -9.79 -16.71 -9.58
C ASP A 37 -8.82 -15.76 -8.86
N ASP A 38 -7.88 -15.17 -9.63
CA ASP A 38 -6.88 -14.23 -9.13
C ASP A 38 -7.51 -12.91 -8.64
N TRP A 39 -8.30 -12.97 -7.57
CA TRP A 39 -9.14 -11.88 -7.11
C TRP A 39 -8.34 -10.61 -6.79
N ALA A 40 -7.15 -10.75 -6.24
CA ALA A 40 -6.26 -9.63 -5.92
C ALA A 40 -5.26 -9.31 -7.06
N ALA A 41 -5.39 -9.95 -8.21
CA ALA A 41 -4.51 -9.83 -9.37
C ALA A 41 -3.02 -10.00 -9.02
N LEU A 42 -2.70 -11.02 -8.20
CA LEU A 42 -1.35 -11.35 -7.76
C LEU A 42 -0.40 -11.59 -8.95
N THR A 43 -0.92 -12.11 -10.05
CA THR A 43 -0.14 -12.42 -11.26
C THR A 43 0.24 -11.17 -12.09
N LYS A 44 -0.47 -10.04 -11.93
CA LYS A 44 -0.31 -8.82 -12.76
C LYS A 44 1.13 -8.31 -12.80
N TYR A 45 1.78 -8.22 -11.63
CA TYR A 45 3.15 -7.70 -11.49
C TYR A 45 4.19 -8.78 -11.17
N GLN A 46 3.81 -10.06 -11.10
CA GLN A 46 4.71 -11.14 -10.71
C GLN A 46 6.01 -11.15 -11.54
N LYS A 47 5.89 -11.14 -12.87
CA LYS A 47 7.06 -11.13 -13.76
C LYS A 47 7.88 -9.83 -13.65
N GLU A 48 7.23 -8.69 -13.48
CA GLU A 48 7.92 -7.41 -13.26
C GLU A 48 8.66 -7.38 -11.92
N ASN A 49 8.09 -8.01 -10.88
CA ASN A 49 8.71 -8.15 -9.56
C ASN A 49 9.94 -9.06 -9.63
N GLU A 50 9.84 -10.20 -10.32
CA GLU A 50 10.95 -11.17 -10.50
C GLU A 50 12.13 -10.57 -11.28
N LEU A 51 11.86 -9.75 -12.28
CA LEU A 51 12.88 -9.10 -13.09
C LEU A 51 13.51 -7.87 -12.41
N LEU A 52 12.93 -7.39 -11.30
CA LEU A 52 13.44 -6.22 -10.61
C LEU A 52 14.66 -6.60 -9.74
N PRO A 53 15.85 -6.05 -10.01
CA PRO A 53 17.01 -6.37 -9.18
C PRO A 53 16.83 -5.84 -7.76
N PRO A 54 17.53 -6.43 -6.76
CA PRO A 54 17.62 -5.85 -5.43
C PRO A 54 18.06 -4.39 -5.51
N PRO A 55 17.51 -3.48 -4.67
CA PRO A 55 17.90 -2.08 -4.71
C PRO A 55 19.41 -1.92 -4.52
N ALA A 56 20.05 -1.08 -5.34
CA ALA A 56 21.46 -0.77 -5.16
C ALA A 56 21.70 -0.07 -3.80
N LYS A 57 22.93 -0.15 -3.26
CA LYS A 57 23.26 0.32 -1.89
C LYS A 57 22.81 1.76 -1.58
N LYS A 58 22.78 2.65 -2.58
CA LYS A 58 22.37 4.05 -2.46
C LYS A 58 21.03 4.36 -3.13
N GLU A 59 20.37 3.36 -3.70
CA GLU A 59 19.07 3.52 -4.35
C GLU A 59 18.01 3.88 -3.32
N LYS A 60 17.23 4.91 -3.63
CA LYS A 60 16.11 5.38 -2.82
C LYS A 60 14.80 4.93 -3.44
N ARG A 61 14.68 3.64 -3.76
CA ARG A 61 13.51 3.05 -4.42
C ARG A 61 12.23 3.45 -3.71
N VAL A 62 11.28 3.95 -4.48
CA VAL A 62 9.93 4.31 -4.02
C VAL A 62 8.94 3.44 -4.77
N VAL A 63 8.03 2.79 -4.03
CA VAL A 63 6.93 2.01 -4.60
C VAL A 63 5.64 2.80 -4.47
N PHE A 64 4.90 2.91 -5.57
CA PHE A 64 3.57 3.52 -5.64
C PHE A 64 2.53 2.41 -5.58
N LEU A 65 1.87 2.26 -4.44
CA LEU A 65 0.80 1.27 -4.26
C LEU A 65 -0.56 1.95 -4.37
N GLY A 66 -1.33 1.56 -5.38
CA GLY A 66 -2.63 2.16 -5.64
C GLY A 66 -3.49 1.38 -6.62
N SER A 67 -4.43 2.09 -7.25
CA SER A 67 -5.29 1.55 -8.30
C SER A 67 -5.07 2.29 -9.63
N SER A 68 -6.15 2.64 -10.34
CA SER A 68 -6.13 3.26 -11.67
C SER A 68 -5.40 4.60 -11.69
N ILE A 69 -5.48 5.39 -10.63
CA ILE A 69 -4.77 6.68 -10.55
C ILE A 69 -3.26 6.51 -10.79
N PHE A 70 -2.63 5.50 -10.21
CA PHE A 70 -1.21 5.25 -10.40
C PHE A 70 -0.91 4.45 -11.67
N GLU A 71 -1.73 3.45 -12.01
CA GLU A 71 -1.55 2.67 -13.25
C GLU A 71 -1.62 3.58 -14.48
N PHE A 72 -2.60 4.49 -14.53
CA PHE A 72 -2.74 5.45 -15.63
C PHE A 72 -1.68 6.54 -15.58
N TRP A 73 -1.12 6.86 -14.41
CA TRP A 73 0.00 7.80 -14.32
C TRP A 73 1.21 7.25 -15.06
N LYS A 74 1.62 6.00 -14.78
CA LYS A 74 2.76 5.38 -15.48
C LYS A 74 2.52 5.27 -16.99
N GLN A 75 1.28 5.07 -17.41
CA GLN A 75 0.94 5.04 -18.84
C GLN A 75 1.02 6.42 -19.51
N LYS A 76 0.55 7.48 -18.84
CA LYS A 76 0.54 8.85 -19.40
C LYS A 76 1.87 9.57 -19.26
N ASP A 77 2.64 9.24 -18.23
CA ASP A 77 3.96 9.82 -17.95
C ASP A 77 4.97 8.74 -17.50
N PRO A 78 5.39 7.85 -18.41
CA PRO A 78 6.37 6.81 -18.08
C PRO A 78 7.75 7.40 -17.70
N GLU A 79 8.07 8.60 -18.18
CA GLU A 79 9.33 9.28 -17.91
C GLU A 79 9.47 9.70 -16.45
N TYR A 80 8.38 10.12 -15.80
CA TYR A 80 8.38 10.42 -14.37
C TYR A 80 8.83 9.22 -13.52
N PHE A 81 8.40 8.02 -13.90
CA PHE A 81 8.76 6.81 -13.17
C PHE A 81 10.20 6.36 -13.49
N SER A 82 10.57 6.34 -14.77
CA SER A 82 11.89 5.85 -15.19
C SER A 82 13.04 6.75 -14.70
N ARG A 83 12.90 8.08 -14.79
CA ARG A 83 13.95 9.03 -14.37
C ARG A 83 14.22 9.02 -12.86
N ASN A 84 13.22 8.62 -12.07
CA ASN A 84 13.30 8.60 -10.61
C ASN A 84 13.56 7.19 -10.02
N ASN A 85 13.63 6.15 -10.87
CA ASN A 85 13.62 4.75 -10.45
C ASN A 85 12.44 4.42 -9.51
N TYR A 86 11.27 4.97 -9.84
CA TYR A 86 10.03 4.68 -9.13
C TYR A 86 9.38 3.43 -9.70
N VAL A 87 8.75 2.66 -8.82
CA VAL A 87 8.11 1.40 -9.15
C VAL A 87 6.60 1.56 -8.96
N ASP A 88 5.87 1.61 -10.06
CA ASP A 88 4.41 1.63 -10.04
C ASP A 88 3.86 0.23 -9.76
N ARG A 89 2.94 0.14 -8.80
CA ARG A 89 2.14 -1.03 -8.47
C ARG A 89 0.66 -0.64 -8.36
N GLY A 90 0.19 0.24 -9.25
CA GLY A 90 -1.23 0.52 -9.48
C GLY A 90 -1.91 -0.60 -10.26
N ILE A 91 -3.11 -1.01 -9.84
CA ILE A 91 -3.96 -1.93 -10.62
C ILE A 91 -5.39 -1.38 -10.65
N SER A 92 -5.89 -1.06 -11.85
CA SER A 92 -7.18 -0.42 -12.07
C SER A 92 -8.34 -1.20 -11.46
N GLY A 93 -9.30 -0.46 -10.89
CA GLY A 93 -10.49 -1.00 -10.26
C GLY A 93 -10.30 -1.59 -8.85
N GLN A 94 -9.07 -1.83 -8.41
CA GLN A 94 -8.81 -2.46 -7.11
C GLN A 94 -9.21 -1.62 -5.89
N ILE A 95 -9.68 -2.33 -4.87
CA ILE A 95 -10.07 -1.83 -3.54
C ILE A 95 -8.98 -2.12 -2.48
N SER A 96 -9.05 -1.45 -1.33
CA SER A 96 -8.04 -1.53 -0.27
C SER A 96 -7.73 -2.95 0.27
N PRO A 97 -8.67 -3.91 0.38
CA PRO A 97 -8.33 -5.29 0.71
C PRO A 97 -7.42 -5.98 -0.32
N GLN A 98 -7.63 -5.73 -1.63
CA GLN A 98 -6.78 -6.32 -2.68
C GLN A 98 -5.36 -5.74 -2.61
N LEU A 99 -5.24 -4.43 -2.36
CA LEU A 99 -3.96 -3.77 -2.10
C LEU A 99 -3.24 -4.39 -0.89
N LEU A 100 -3.98 -4.68 0.20
CA LEU A 100 -3.42 -5.33 1.38
C LEU A 100 -2.93 -6.75 1.09
N ILE A 101 -3.71 -7.56 0.35
CA ILE A 101 -3.34 -8.92 -0.02
C ILE A 101 -2.03 -8.95 -0.81
N ARG A 102 -1.89 -8.08 -1.81
CA ARG A 102 -0.68 -8.03 -2.65
C ARG A 102 0.47 -7.22 -2.05
N PHE A 103 0.28 -6.59 -0.89
CA PHE A 103 1.27 -5.71 -0.25
C PHE A 103 2.63 -6.39 -0.06
N ARG A 104 2.64 -7.69 0.27
CA ARG A 104 3.90 -8.43 0.47
C ARG A 104 4.71 -8.52 -0.82
N GLN A 105 4.10 -8.98 -1.91
CA GLN A 105 4.82 -9.18 -3.18
C GLN A 105 5.14 -7.85 -3.88
N ASP A 106 4.21 -6.89 -3.83
CA ASP A 106 4.31 -5.66 -4.61
C ASP A 106 4.99 -4.53 -3.85
N VAL A 107 5.20 -4.67 -2.53
CA VAL A 107 5.91 -3.66 -1.73
C VAL A 107 7.05 -4.29 -0.95
N ILE A 108 6.76 -5.18 -0.01
CA ILE A 108 7.76 -5.65 0.97
C ILE A 108 8.92 -6.35 0.26
N ASN A 109 8.63 -7.27 -0.66
CA ASN A 109 9.63 -8.06 -1.35
C ASN A 109 10.51 -7.21 -2.28
N LEU A 110 10.03 -6.03 -2.70
CA LEU A 110 10.79 -5.09 -3.54
C LEU A 110 11.77 -4.23 -2.74
N LYS A 111 11.75 -4.36 -1.41
CA LYS A 111 12.66 -3.72 -0.44
C LYS A 111 12.80 -2.19 -0.64
N PRO A 112 11.70 -1.43 -0.86
CA PRO A 112 11.81 -0.01 -1.11
C PRO A 112 12.26 0.75 0.13
N LYS A 113 12.77 1.97 -0.07
CA LYS A 113 12.96 2.92 1.03
C LYS A 113 11.63 3.54 1.47
N ILE A 114 10.73 3.78 0.52
CA ILE A 114 9.43 4.41 0.75
C ILE A 114 8.34 3.63 0.00
N VAL A 115 7.19 3.47 0.65
CA VAL A 115 5.92 3.16 -0.04
C VAL A 115 5.00 4.37 0.04
N ILE A 116 4.39 4.71 -1.10
CA ILE A 116 3.29 5.67 -1.21
C ILE A 116 1.99 4.86 -1.32
N ILE A 117 1.06 5.09 -0.41
CA ILE A 117 -0.22 4.36 -0.35
C ILE A 117 -1.35 5.31 -0.73
N LEU A 118 -2.05 4.99 -1.83
CA LEU A 118 -3.25 5.68 -2.30
C LEU A 118 -4.39 4.66 -2.44
N ALA A 119 -5.34 4.66 -1.50
CA ALA A 119 -6.42 3.68 -1.44
C ALA A 119 -7.75 4.32 -1.01
N GLY A 120 -8.88 3.71 -1.39
CA GLY A 120 -10.21 4.05 -0.86
C GLY A 120 -11.25 4.50 -1.87
N SER A 121 -10.88 5.08 -3.02
CA SER A 121 -11.90 5.57 -3.97
C SER A 121 -12.75 4.45 -4.58
N ASN A 122 -12.14 3.34 -5.00
CA ASN A 122 -12.89 2.20 -5.53
C ASN A 122 -13.72 1.48 -4.45
N ASP A 123 -13.24 1.50 -3.20
CA ASP A 123 -13.97 1.00 -2.04
C ASP A 123 -15.26 1.82 -1.84
N ILE A 124 -15.15 3.15 -1.91
CA ILE A 124 -16.28 4.08 -1.83
C ILE A 124 -17.21 3.93 -3.05
N ALA A 125 -16.65 3.78 -4.25
CA ALA A 125 -17.41 3.56 -5.49
C ALA A 125 -18.17 2.22 -5.48
N GLY A 126 -17.80 1.30 -4.59
CA GLY A 126 -18.47 0.01 -4.41
C GLY A 126 -18.14 -1.01 -5.49
N ASN A 127 -16.94 -0.96 -6.08
CA ASN A 127 -16.56 -1.79 -7.23
C ASN A 127 -16.73 -3.30 -7.00
N THR A 128 -16.55 -3.77 -5.76
CA THR A 128 -16.79 -5.17 -5.37
C THR A 128 -17.79 -5.27 -4.21
N GLY A 129 -18.68 -4.28 -4.08
CA GLY A 129 -19.56 -4.11 -2.93
C GLY A 129 -19.16 -2.95 -2.02
N HIS A 130 -20.06 -2.55 -1.13
CA HIS A 130 -19.83 -1.43 -0.22
C HIS A 130 -18.80 -1.79 0.86
N VAL A 131 -17.78 -0.93 1.02
CA VAL A 131 -16.80 -1.01 2.11
C VAL A 131 -16.91 0.27 2.93
N SER A 132 -17.08 0.14 4.25
CA SER A 132 -17.17 1.31 5.13
C SER A 132 -15.84 2.05 5.23
N LEU A 133 -15.87 3.36 5.50
CA LEU A 133 -14.65 4.16 5.67
C LEU A 133 -13.72 3.60 6.75
N ASP A 134 -14.27 3.04 7.82
CA ASP A 134 -13.47 2.42 8.89
C ASP A 134 -12.75 1.18 8.40
N LYS A 135 -13.37 0.35 7.53
CA LYS A 135 -12.71 -0.81 6.93
C LYS A 135 -11.64 -0.42 5.91
N ILE A 136 -11.86 0.64 5.15
CA ILE A 136 -10.81 1.23 4.29
C ILE A 136 -9.61 1.64 5.16
N MET A 137 -9.88 2.35 6.27
CA MET A 137 -8.83 2.79 7.19
C MET A 137 -8.12 1.63 7.88
N ASP A 138 -8.82 0.56 8.26
CA ASP A 138 -8.21 -0.65 8.83
C ASP A 138 -7.19 -1.25 7.85
N ASN A 139 -7.54 -1.36 6.56
CA ASN A 139 -6.61 -1.86 5.53
C ASN A 139 -5.40 -0.93 5.34
N ILE A 140 -5.61 0.40 5.32
CA ILE A 140 -4.52 1.39 5.24
C ILE A 140 -3.58 1.27 6.45
N LYS A 141 -4.13 1.14 7.65
CA LYS A 141 -3.35 0.94 8.89
C LYS A 141 -2.53 -0.34 8.83
N SER A 142 -3.13 -1.46 8.42
CA SER A 142 -2.43 -2.73 8.29
C SER A 142 -1.27 -2.66 7.30
N MET A 143 -1.45 -2.02 6.14
CA MET A 143 -0.36 -1.80 5.18
C MET A 143 0.76 -0.93 5.76
N ALA A 144 0.41 0.15 6.47
CA ALA A 144 1.39 1.02 7.12
C ALA A 144 2.18 0.31 8.24
N GLU A 145 1.49 -0.49 9.05
CA GLU A 145 2.11 -1.32 10.11
C GLU A 145 3.07 -2.35 9.52
N LEU A 146 2.66 -3.05 8.47
CA LEU A 146 3.50 -3.99 7.73
C LEU A 146 4.75 -3.30 7.15
N ALA A 147 4.60 -2.13 6.52
CA ALA A 147 5.73 -1.35 6.03
C ALA A 147 6.71 -1.00 7.16
N ARG A 148 6.22 -0.52 8.30
CA ARG A 148 7.05 -0.14 9.44
C ARG A 148 7.81 -1.33 10.01
N LEU A 149 7.17 -2.49 10.14
CA LEU A 149 7.82 -3.75 10.57
C LEU A 149 8.99 -4.13 9.63
N HIS A 150 8.84 -3.86 8.34
CA HIS A 150 9.88 -4.09 7.33
C HIS A 150 10.84 -2.91 7.11
N ARG A 151 10.81 -1.89 7.98
CA ARG A 151 11.64 -0.67 7.90
C ARG A 151 11.47 0.11 6.59
N ILE A 152 10.27 0.09 6.05
CA ILE A 152 9.85 0.86 4.87
C ILE A 152 9.15 2.12 5.38
N LYS A 153 9.61 3.30 4.93
CA LYS A 153 8.95 4.56 5.28
C LYS A 153 7.61 4.66 4.58
N VAL A 154 6.60 5.17 5.28
CA VAL A 154 5.24 5.29 4.76
C VAL A 154 4.93 6.74 4.41
N ILE A 155 4.43 6.94 3.19
CA ILE A 155 3.70 8.13 2.77
C ILE A 155 2.25 7.73 2.56
N ILE A 156 1.32 8.39 3.27
CA ILE A 156 -0.12 8.15 3.13
C ILE A 156 -0.73 9.32 2.35
N CYS A 157 -1.47 9.01 1.29
CA CYS A 157 -2.06 10.05 0.44
C CYS A 157 -3.40 10.51 1.01
N LYS A 158 -3.59 11.81 1.13
CA LYS A 158 -4.92 12.41 1.04
C LYS A 158 -5.41 12.19 -0.39
N TYR A 159 -6.52 11.49 -0.53
CA TYR A 159 -7.08 11.09 -1.82
C TYR A 159 -7.48 12.30 -2.66
N LEU A 160 -7.39 12.15 -3.98
CA LEU A 160 -7.79 13.14 -4.97
C LEU A 160 -9.28 13.50 -4.83
N PRO A 161 -9.69 14.71 -5.23
CA PRO A 161 -11.09 15.09 -5.21
C PRO A 161 -11.87 14.33 -6.28
N VAL A 162 -13.05 13.86 -5.90
CA VAL A 162 -13.99 13.15 -6.77
C VAL A 162 -15.40 13.60 -6.43
N TYR A 163 -16.06 14.29 -7.37
CA TYR A 163 -17.42 14.77 -7.16
C TYR A 163 -18.46 13.66 -7.34
N GLU A 164 -18.34 12.91 -8.44
CA GLU A 164 -19.23 11.84 -8.85
C GLU A 164 -18.39 10.73 -9.50
N TYR A 165 -18.79 9.46 -9.34
CA TYR A 165 -18.25 8.36 -10.13
C TYR A 165 -19.10 8.16 -11.38
N PRO A 166 -18.57 8.36 -12.61
CA PRO A 166 -19.34 8.18 -13.84
C PRO A 166 -20.02 6.81 -13.95
N TRP A 167 -19.40 5.77 -13.39
CA TRP A 167 -19.91 4.39 -13.37
C TRP A 167 -20.83 4.06 -12.19
N ASN A 168 -20.93 4.91 -11.16
CA ASN A 168 -21.83 4.70 -10.03
C ASN A 168 -22.28 6.03 -9.38
N LYS A 169 -23.20 6.73 -10.06
CA LYS A 169 -23.72 8.04 -9.66
C LYS A 169 -24.57 8.06 -8.38
N ARG A 170 -24.92 6.89 -7.85
CA ARG A 170 -25.73 6.79 -6.61
C ARG A 170 -24.92 7.09 -5.35
N ILE A 171 -23.60 7.10 -5.45
CA ILE A 171 -22.69 7.32 -4.32
C ILE A 171 -22.45 8.82 -4.14
N LYS A 172 -22.55 9.30 -2.90
CA LYS A 172 -22.12 10.65 -2.51
C LYS A 172 -20.59 10.70 -2.39
N ALA A 173 -19.90 10.73 -3.53
CA ALA A 173 -18.45 10.59 -3.61
C ALA A 173 -17.71 11.72 -2.88
N ALA A 174 -18.06 12.98 -3.15
CA ALA A 174 -17.39 14.15 -2.59
C ALA A 174 -17.26 14.10 -1.06
N ASP A 175 -18.38 13.96 -0.34
CA ASP A 175 -18.37 13.95 1.12
C ASP A 175 -17.68 12.70 1.69
N SER A 176 -17.82 11.56 1.01
CA SER A 176 -17.13 10.32 1.42
C SER A 176 -15.61 10.44 1.31
N ILE A 177 -15.10 11.08 0.25
CA ILE A 177 -13.68 11.33 0.08
C ILE A 177 -13.17 12.36 1.10
N VAL A 178 -13.92 13.44 1.36
CA VAL A 178 -13.57 14.40 2.43
C VAL A 178 -13.44 13.69 3.78
N ASN A 179 -14.44 12.89 4.15
CA ASN A 179 -14.43 12.15 5.42
C ASN A 179 -13.27 11.12 5.50
N LEU A 180 -12.96 10.45 4.38
CA LEU A 180 -11.79 9.56 4.30
C LEU A 180 -10.49 10.35 4.51
N ASN A 181 -10.36 11.50 3.86
CA ASN A 181 -9.20 12.37 3.94
C ASN A 181 -8.96 12.89 5.36
N GLU A 182 -10.02 13.27 6.09
CA GLU A 182 -9.94 13.66 7.50
C GLU A 182 -9.43 12.51 8.39
N LYS A 183 -9.91 11.28 8.17
CA LYS A 183 -9.45 10.09 8.88
C LYS A 183 -7.98 9.78 8.56
N ILE A 184 -7.57 9.91 7.29
CA ILE A 184 -6.18 9.74 6.85
C ILE A 184 -5.27 10.75 7.52
N GLU A 185 -5.63 12.04 7.49
CA GLU A 185 -4.84 13.09 8.12
C GLU A 185 -4.69 12.86 9.63
N THR A 186 -5.78 12.49 10.31
CA THR A 186 -5.77 12.20 11.75
C THR A 186 -4.83 11.04 12.07
N TYR A 187 -4.94 9.93 11.33
CA TYR A 187 -4.08 8.76 11.53
C TYR A 187 -2.61 9.07 11.24
N ALA A 188 -2.32 9.72 10.11
CA ALA A 188 -0.96 10.05 9.71
C ALA A 188 -0.30 11.03 10.69
N LYS A 189 -1.03 12.02 11.23
CA LYS A 189 -0.54 12.90 12.29
C LYS A 189 -0.23 12.11 13.57
N ALA A 190 -1.13 11.23 13.99
CA ALA A 190 -0.95 10.42 15.21
C ALA A 190 0.24 9.45 15.14
N GLN A 191 0.51 8.88 13.95
CA GLN A 191 1.63 7.96 13.73
C GLN A 191 2.89 8.64 13.19
N ASN A 192 2.87 9.96 13.02
CA ASN A 192 3.96 10.75 12.44
C ASN A 192 4.36 10.25 11.03
N TYR A 193 3.40 9.82 10.22
CA TYR A 193 3.64 9.51 8.81
C TYR A 193 3.67 10.78 7.96
N THR A 194 4.40 10.72 6.83
CA THR A 194 4.35 11.82 5.86
C THR A 194 3.02 11.77 5.13
N ILE A 195 2.28 12.88 5.16
CA ILE A 195 1.06 13.07 4.36
C ILE A 195 1.46 13.60 2.99
N LEU A 196 0.91 12.99 1.94
CA LEU A 196 0.95 13.48 0.57
C LEU A 196 -0.42 14.03 0.20
N ASP A 197 -0.52 15.34 -0.04
CA ASP A 197 -1.78 16.02 -0.32
C ASP A 197 -2.02 16.14 -1.82
N TYR A 198 -2.79 15.20 -2.39
CA TYR A 198 -3.29 15.33 -3.77
C TYR A 198 -4.61 16.10 -3.85
N TRP A 199 -5.32 16.27 -2.74
CA TRP A 199 -6.62 16.94 -2.72
C TRP A 199 -6.50 18.42 -3.04
N THR A 200 -5.72 19.14 -2.23
CA THR A 200 -5.65 20.61 -2.25
C THR A 200 -5.28 21.19 -3.62
N PRO A 201 -4.28 20.67 -4.35
CA PRO A 201 -3.91 21.27 -5.62
C PRO A 201 -4.85 20.87 -6.79
N LEU A 202 -5.75 19.91 -6.61
CA LEU A 202 -6.62 19.40 -7.67
C LEU A 202 -8.10 19.76 -7.51
N VAL A 203 -8.50 20.27 -6.34
CA VAL A 203 -9.92 20.45 -5.98
C VAL A 203 -10.54 21.72 -6.58
N ASP A 204 -11.80 21.61 -7.00
CA ASP A 204 -12.67 22.73 -7.42
C ASP A 204 -13.64 23.16 -6.30
N GLU A 205 -14.48 24.17 -6.56
CA GLU A 205 -15.46 24.68 -5.60
C GLU A 205 -16.56 23.68 -5.22
N LYS A 206 -16.75 22.62 -6.02
CA LYS A 206 -17.74 21.56 -5.81
C LYS A 206 -17.16 20.36 -5.08
N LYS A 207 -15.91 20.43 -4.62
CA LYS A 207 -15.16 19.29 -4.05
C LYS A 207 -14.88 18.19 -5.09
N GLY A 208 -14.94 18.53 -6.37
CA GLY A 208 -14.55 17.72 -7.52
C GLY A 208 -13.13 18.03 -7.98
N GLN A 209 -12.69 17.29 -9.00
CA GLN A 209 -11.42 17.59 -9.66
C GLN A 209 -11.63 18.70 -10.69
N ARG A 210 -10.76 19.71 -10.68
CA ARG A 210 -10.78 20.79 -11.68
C ARG A 210 -10.85 20.22 -13.10
N ALA A 211 -11.79 20.72 -13.90
CA ALA A 211 -12.15 20.13 -15.18
C ALA A 211 -10.96 20.07 -16.16
N GLU A 212 -10.07 21.06 -16.13
CA GLU A 212 -8.87 21.12 -16.96
C GLU A 212 -7.79 20.11 -16.57
N LEU A 213 -7.93 19.43 -15.42
CA LEU A 213 -6.93 18.49 -14.87
C LEU A 213 -7.37 17.03 -14.92
N THR A 214 -8.60 16.75 -15.36
CA THR A 214 -9.19 15.41 -15.34
C THR A 214 -9.66 14.99 -16.74
N VAL A 215 -9.81 13.68 -16.94
CA VAL A 215 -10.43 13.10 -18.15
C VAL A 215 -11.92 12.87 -17.94
N ASP A 216 -12.34 12.45 -16.75
CA ASP A 216 -13.70 11.97 -16.47
C ASP A 216 -14.25 12.43 -15.11
N GLY A 217 -13.56 13.35 -14.41
CA GLY A 217 -13.91 13.78 -13.06
C GLY A 217 -13.29 12.93 -11.95
N VAL A 218 -12.59 11.85 -12.28
CA VAL A 218 -11.89 10.96 -11.34
C VAL A 218 -10.41 10.85 -11.68
N HIS A 219 -10.10 10.46 -12.91
CA HIS A 219 -8.76 10.17 -13.38
C HIS A 219 -8.08 11.44 -13.92
N PRO A 220 -6.88 11.78 -13.43
CA PRO A 220 -6.12 12.91 -13.95
C PRO A 220 -5.77 12.76 -15.43
N ASN A 221 -5.76 13.88 -16.14
CA ASN A 221 -5.06 13.98 -17.42
C ASN A 221 -3.57 14.29 -17.18
N LEU A 222 -2.78 14.49 -18.23
CA LEU A 222 -1.33 14.77 -18.08
C LEU A 222 -1.06 16.03 -17.24
N ALA A 223 -1.85 17.09 -17.41
CA ALA A 223 -1.68 18.32 -16.61
C ALA A 223 -1.97 18.08 -15.12
N GLY A 224 -3.01 17.30 -14.80
CA GLY A 224 -3.29 16.87 -13.43
C GLY A 224 -2.14 16.03 -12.85
N TYR A 225 -1.60 15.10 -13.63
CA TYR A 225 -0.45 14.31 -13.21
C TYR A 225 0.81 15.15 -12.98
N LYS A 226 1.07 16.19 -13.78
CA LYS A 226 2.20 17.11 -13.56
C LYS A 226 2.11 17.83 -12.22
N ILE A 227 0.92 18.25 -11.81
CA ILE A 227 0.70 18.82 -10.47
C ILE A 227 0.94 17.76 -9.39
N MET A 228 0.52 16.51 -9.62
CA MET A 228 0.79 15.42 -8.68
C MET A 228 2.29 15.12 -8.55
N GLU A 229 3.11 15.27 -9.60
CA GLU A 229 4.57 15.12 -9.54
C GLU A 229 5.16 16.07 -8.48
N GLU A 230 4.79 17.35 -8.54
CA GLU A 230 5.34 18.38 -7.65
C GLU A 230 5.11 18.07 -6.16
N VAL A 231 3.87 17.74 -5.79
CA VAL A 231 3.55 17.40 -4.41
C VAL A 231 4.13 16.05 -3.98
N THR A 232 4.24 15.10 -4.91
CA THR A 232 4.88 13.79 -4.66
C THR A 232 6.37 13.95 -4.38
N ASP A 233 7.09 14.71 -5.20
CA ASP A 233 8.52 14.96 -5.04
C ASP A 233 8.80 15.66 -3.70
N ALA A 234 7.96 16.63 -3.33
CA ALA A 234 8.04 17.30 -2.03
C ALA A 234 7.84 16.32 -0.86
N ALA A 235 6.84 15.43 -0.94
CA ALA A 235 6.57 14.43 0.10
C ALA A 235 7.68 13.38 0.19
N VAL A 236 8.19 12.88 -0.94
CA VAL A 236 9.32 11.94 -0.98
C VAL A 236 10.55 12.58 -0.36
N LYS A 237 10.89 13.83 -0.72
CA LYS A 237 12.01 14.57 -0.12
C LYS A 237 11.84 14.73 1.40
N LYS A 238 10.62 15.00 1.88
CA LYS A 238 10.30 15.10 3.31
C LYS A 238 10.47 13.75 4.01
N ALA A 239 9.87 12.68 3.48
CA ALA A 239 9.95 11.35 4.04
C ALA A 239 11.39 10.84 4.12
N LEU A 240 12.22 11.12 3.12
CA LEU A 240 13.65 10.74 3.12
C LEU A 240 14.44 11.40 4.26
N LYS A 241 14.09 12.63 4.66
CA LYS A 241 14.73 13.35 5.78
C LYS A 241 14.27 12.86 7.15
N ASN A 242 13.02 12.42 7.25
CA ASN A 242 12.46 12.00 8.54
C ASN A 242 13.12 10.72 9.07
N ARG A 243 13.30 10.63 10.38
CA ARG A 243 13.76 9.43 11.08
C ARG A 243 12.52 8.75 11.72
N HIS A 244 11.75 8.02 10.92
CA HIS A 244 10.69 7.13 11.41
C HIS A 244 11.16 5.69 11.26
#